data_AF-A6LRC2-F1
#
_entry.id   AF-A6LRC2-F1
#
_cell.length_a   1.000
_cell.length_b   1.000
_cell.length_c   1.000
_cell.angle_alpha   90.00
_cell.angle_beta   90.00
_cell.angle_gamma   90.00
#
_symmetry.space_group_name_H-M   'P 1'
#
loop_
_entity.id
_entity.type
_entity.pdbx_description
1 polymer ?
#
loop_
_entity_poly.entity_id
_entity_poly.type
_entity_poly.pdbx_seq_one_letter_code
_entity_poly.pdbx_strand_id
1 'polypeptide(L)'
;MRNEEIIRKEVRLIVRELGLLNHNCLNSELTLAQAHILNYIKQNGKTPFNELLINLGIDKASLSRILNNLEAKNYLELKKSEADKRMKDICILPLGIEAINSGDHEANKFINEILNLGDSEDTENIVGAFRLFRVLALKNNLKKNDSRILIERISENYIKEAIELATEVFTNEQSIPEELVPVSENLKPIWWCARVGEDIIGVVSAWKEKDKWHWGRFAVDKRLRGMGIGQKLAIVSLKEIFNSYTDEIYIEARDATLNMLMKFECKVIGEAEDFYGEPVTPIILSKNNFMNRCN
;
A
#
# COMPACT_ATOMS: atom_id res chain seq x y z
N MET A 1 28.88 22.41 3.55
CA MET A 1 28.41 21.01 3.70
C MET A 1 27.32 20.81 2.66
N ARG A 2 27.37 19.75 1.87
CA ARG A 2 26.35 19.51 0.83
C ARG A 2 25.06 18.99 1.47
N ASN A 3 23.92 19.13 0.80
CA ASN A 3 22.61 18.79 1.36
C ASN A 3 22.53 17.32 1.82
N GLU A 4 23.11 16.39 1.07
CA GLU A 4 23.16 14.97 1.40
C GLU A 4 23.98 14.67 2.67
N GLU A 5 25.02 15.47 2.94
CA GLU A 5 25.84 15.33 4.14
C GLU A 5 25.09 15.84 5.38
N ILE A 6 24.32 16.93 5.22
CA ILE A 6 23.44 17.48 6.26
C ILE A 6 22.36 16.45 6.60
N ILE A 7 21.61 15.96 5.61
CA ILE A 7 20.53 14.98 5.83
C ILE A 7 21.06 13.73 6.54
N ARG A 8 22.19 13.17 6.09
CA ARG A 8 22.80 11.98 6.73
C ARG A 8 23.26 12.27 8.16
N LYS A 9 23.71 13.49 8.46
CA LYS A 9 24.05 13.90 9.82
C LYS A 9 22.78 13.97 10.68
N GLU A 10 21.74 14.64 10.20
CA GLU A 10 20.47 14.79 10.94
C GLU A 10 19.81 13.44 11.23
N VAL A 11 19.78 12.51 10.28
CA VAL A 11 19.26 11.15 10.54
C VAL A 11 20.00 10.48 11.71
N ARG A 12 21.34 10.59 11.77
CA ARG A 12 22.12 9.99 12.87
C ARG A 12 21.86 10.69 14.21
N LEU A 13 21.68 12.00 14.21
CA LEU A 13 21.37 12.76 15.42
C LEU A 13 19.96 12.41 15.92
N ILE A 14 18.97 12.35 15.04
CA ILE A 14 17.60 11.94 15.38
C ILE A 14 17.57 10.52 15.94
N VAL A 15 18.31 9.57 15.35
CA VAL A 15 18.45 8.21 15.90
C VAL A 15 18.98 8.22 17.35
N ARG A 16 19.90 9.14 17.67
CA ARG A 16 20.44 9.31 19.03
C ARG A 16 19.42 9.96 19.96
N GLU A 17 18.85 11.10 19.58
CA GLU A 17 17.92 11.87 20.44
C GLU A 17 16.63 11.11 20.72
N LEU A 18 16.11 10.36 19.75
CA LEU A 18 14.93 9.52 19.92
C LEU A 18 15.24 8.16 20.59
N GLY A 19 16.51 7.88 20.90
CA GLY A 19 16.93 6.63 21.53
C GLY A 19 16.58 5.37 20.72
N LEU A 20 16.58 5.44 19.38
CA LEU A 20 16.07 4.38 18.52
C LEU A 20 16.90 3.09 18.55
N LEU A 21 18.13 3.15 19.07
CA LEU A 21 19.00 1.99 19.26
C LEU A 21 18.84 1.32 20.64
N ASN A 22 18.03 1.90 21.53
CA ASN A 22 17.81 1.37 22.87
C ASN A 22 16.88 0.16 22.84
N HIS A 23 17.00 -0.70 23.86
CA HIS A 23 16.08 -1.82 24.05
C HIS A 23 14.64 -1.40 24.39
N ASN A 24 14.49 -0.16 24.84
CA ASN A 24 13.23 0.52 25.12
C ASN A 24 13.14 1.77 24.21
N CYS A 25 12.93 1.58 22.91
CA CYS A 25 12.90 2.72 21.99
C CYS A 25 11.63 3.55 22.23
N LEU A 26 11.75 4.88 22.23
CA LEU A 26 10.62 5.80 22.47
C LEU A 26 9.82 5.47 23.75
N ASN A 27 10.46 4.86 24.76
CA ASN A 27 9.81 4.40 26.00
C ASN A 27 8.70 3.33 25.82
N SER A 28 8.68 2.62 24.69
CA SER A 28 7.64 1.64 24.32
C SER A 28 7.76 0.23 24.92
N GLU A 29 8.77 -0.04 25.75
CA GLU A 29 9.22 -1.37 26.23
C GLU A 29 9.60 -2.38 25.13
N LEU A 30 9.69 -1.89 23.89
CA LEU A 30 10.06 -2.66 22.71
C LEU A 30 11.34 -2.11 22.11
N THR A 31 12.11 -2.99 21.47
CA THR A 31 13.13 -2.53 20.51
C THR A 31 12.45 -2.01 19.25
N LEU A 32 13.11 -1.12 18.49
CA LEU A 32 12.55 -0.57 17.24
C LEU A 32 12.12 -1.69 16.27
N ALA A 33 12.94 -2.74 16.15
CA ALA A 33 12.62 -3.86 15.26
C ALA A 33 11.41 -4.68 15.75
N GLN A 34 11.24 -4.85 17.07
CA GLN A 34 10.07 -5.52 17.63
C GLN A 34 8.79 -4.71 17.41
N ALA A 35 8.83 -3.40 17.69
CA ALA A 35 7.71 -2.51 17.44
C ALA A 35 7.32 -2.51 15.95
N HIS A 36 8.30 -2.41 15.05
CA HIS A 36 8.06 -2.44 13.60
C HIS A 36 7.44 -3.78 13.15
N ILE A 37 7.95 -4.92 13.62
CA ILE A 37 7.38 -6.23 13.28
C ILE A 37 5.94 -6.36 13.78
N LEU A 38 5.67 -5.97 15.03
CA LEU A 38 4.33 -6.08 15.62
C LEU A 38 3.34 -5.16 14.92
N ASN A 39 3.71 -3.91 14.63
CA ASN A 39 2.86 -2.99 13.87
C ASN A 39 2.60 -3.49 12.45
N TYR A 40 3.64 -3.99 11.77
CA TYR A 40 3.49 -4.57 10.44
C TYR A 40 2.47 -5.71 10.42
N ILE A 41 2.56 -6.65 11.37
CA ILE A 41 1.65 -7.82 11.42
C ILE A 41 0.25 -7.39 11.91
N LYS A 42 0.17 -6.43 12.84
CA LYS A 42 -1.10 -5.86 13.30
C LYS A 42 -1.89 -5.24 12.15
N GLN A 43 -1.23 -4.51 11.25
CA GLN A 43 -1.85 -3.90 10.07
C GLN A 43 -2.12 -4.93 8.97
N ASN A 44 -1.11 -5.72 8.56
CA ASN A 44 -1.22 -6.66 7.43
C ASN A 44 -1.99 -7.94 7.75
N GLY A 45 -2.20 -8.26 9.03
CA GLY A 45 -2.73 -9.55 9.46
C GLY A 45 -1.72 -10.68 9.27
N LYS A 46 -2.20 -11.88 8.90
CA LYS A 46 -1.36 -13.07 8.70
C LYS A 46 -0.28 -12.78 7.66
N THR A 47 0.97 -12.72 8.09
CA THR A 47 2.08 -12.26 7.25
C THR A 47 3.10 -13.37 7.01
N PRO A 48 3.48 -13.68 5.76
CA PRO A 48 4.53 -14.64 5.48
C PRO A 48 5.92 -14.16 5.94
N PHE A 49 6.77 -15.08 6.42
CA PHE A 49 8.14 -14.74 6.85
C PHE A 49 8.95 -14.01 5.75
N ASN A 50 8.81 -14.44 4.49
CA ASN A 50 9.52 -13.83 3.37
C ASN A 50 9.06 -12.39 3.09
N GLU A 51 7.80 -12.06 3.39
CA GLU A 51 7.31 -10.69 3.22
C GLU A 51 7.99 -9.75 4.23
N LEU A 52 8.11 -10.17 5.49
CA LEU A 52 8.84 -9.42 6.52
C LEU A 52 10.32 -9.23 6.12
N LEU A 53 10.98 -10.26 5.59
CA LEU A 53 12.36 -10.13 5.10
C LEU A 53 12.50 -9.05 4.01
N ILE A 54 11.58 -9.07 3.04
CA ILE A 54 11.61 -8.18 1.87
C ILE A 54 11.30 -6.73 2.28
N ASN A 55 10.37 -6.53 3.20
CA ASN A 55 9.88 -5.19 3.54
C ASN A 55 10.66 -4.50 4.67
N LEU A 56 11.18 -5.25 5.65
CA LEU A 56 11.81 -4.66 6.84
C LEU A 56 13.32 -4.43 6.68
N GLY A 57 13.96 -5.03 5.68
CA GLY A 57 15.40 -4.91 5.47
C GLY A 57 16.24 -5.54 6.60
N ILE A 58 15.64 -6.46 7.37
CA ILE A 58 16.29 -7.23 8.44
C ILE A 58 16.85 -8.52 7.83
N ASP A 59 18.09 -8.87 8.14
CA ASP A 59 18.66 -10.14 7.67
C ASP A 59 17.93 -11.36 8.27
N LYS A 60 18.02 -12.49 7.57
CA LYS A 60 17.28 -13.71 7.94
C LYS A 60 17.58 -14.22 9.35
N ALA A 61 18.83 -14.14 9.80
CA ALA A 61 19.20 -14.63 11.13
C ALA A 61 18.65 -13.71 12.22
N SER A 62 18.77 -12.39 12.03
CA SER A 62 18.21 -11.39 12.95
C SER A 62 16.68 -11.47 13.03
N LEU A 63 15.98 -11.57 11.90
CA LEU A 63 14.52 -11.68 11.90
C LEU A 63 14.06 -12.93 12.65
N SER A 64 14.69 -14.08 12.38
CA SER A 64 14.38 -15.34 13.08
C SER A 64 14.56 -15.20 14.60
N ARG A 65 15.67 -14.59 15.04
CA ARG A 65 15.94 -14.35 16.47
C ARG A 65 14.90 -13.44 17.11
N ILE A 66 14.49 -12.36 16.43
CA ILE A 66 13.49 -11.43 16.95
C ILE A 66 12.12 -12.10 17.05
N LEU A 67 11.71 -12.83 16.02
CA LEU A 67 10.44 -13.56 16.02
C LEU A 67 10.39 -14.62 17.11
N ASN A 68 11.46 -15.41 17.31
CA ASN A 68 11.51 -16.38 18.41
C ASN A 68 11.43 -15.70 19.79
N ASN A 69 11.99 -14.50 19.95
CA ASN A 69 11.87 -13.74 21.20
C ASN A 69 10.44 -13.24 21.44
N LEU A 70 9.77 -12.76 20.40
CA LEU A 70 8.36 -12.35 20.47
C LEU A 70 7.42 -13.54 20.71
N GLU A 71 7.70 -14.69 20.10
CA GLU A 71 6.96 -15.95 20.32
C GLU A 71 7.11 -16.42 21.76
N ALA A 72 8.33 -16.38 22.33
CA ALA A 72 8.57 -16.72 23.74
C ALA A 72 7.83 -15.81 24.74
N LYS A 73 7.48 -14.59 24.32
CA LYS A 73 6.64 -13.65 25.10
C LYS A 73 5.13 -13.87 24.86
N ASN A 74 4.72 -14.85 24.06
CA ASN A 74 3.35 -15.04 23.58
C ASN A 74 2.77 -13.83 22.82
N TYR A 75 3.62 -13.02 22.17
CA TYR A 75 3.16 -11.87 21.38
C TYR A 75 2.75 -12.27 19.96
N LEU A 76 3.31 -13.35 19.45
CA LEU A 76 3.00 -13.90 18.13
C LEU A 76 3.13 -15.41 18.14
N GLU A 77 2.64 -16.05 17.08
CA GLU A 77 2.81 -17.47 16.80
C GLU A 77 3.33 -17.68 15.37
N LEU A 78 4.19 -18.70 15.18
CA LEU A 78 4.65 -19.12 13.85
C LEU A 78 3.92 -20.40 13.40
N LYS A 79 3.03 -20.27 12.42
CA LYS A 79 2.29 -21.39 11.81
C LYS A 79 2.93 -21.82 10.50
N LYS A 80 2.80 -23.11 10.14
CA LYS A 80 3.15 -23.55 8.78
C LYS A 80 2.17 -22.91 7.80
N SER A 81 2.68 -22.37 6.70
CA SER A 81 1.81 -21.75 5.70
C SER A 81 0.95 -22.81 5.02
N GLU A 82 -0.32 -22.46 4.79
CA GLU A 82 -1.29 -23.31 4.10
C GLU A 82 -0.99 -23.39 2.59
N ALA A 83 -0.45 -22.32 2.02
CA ALA A 83 -0.10 -22.22 0.60
C ALA A 83 1.22 -22.93 0.26
N ASP A 84 2.22 -22.85 1.14
CA ASP A 84 3.48 -23.57 1.01
C ASP A 84 3.97 -24.06 2.38
N LYS A 85 3.88 -25.37 2.63
CA LYS A 85 4.29 -25.99 3.92
C LYS A 85 5.77 -25.77 4.27
N ARG A 86 6.60 -25.29 3.33
CA ARG A 86 8.00 -24.91 3.56
C ARG A 86 8.13 -23.50 4.15
N MET A 87 7.09 -22.69 4.06
CA MET A 87 7.02 -21.34 4.59
C MET A 87 6.32 -21.31 5.95
N LYS A 88 6.61 -20.25 6.72
CA LYS A 88 5.93 -19.94 7.98
C LYS A 88 5.14 -18.65 7.82
N ASP A 89 3.90 -18.69 8.26
CA ASP A 89 3.04 -17.53 8.44
C ASP A 89 3.16 -17.08 9.90
N ILE A 90 3.22 -15.77 10.11
CA ILE A 90 3.28 -15.15 11.42
C ILE A 90 1.91 -14.52 11.71
N CYS A 91 1.36 -14.85 12.88
CA CYS A 91 0.11 -14.26 13.38
C CYS A 91 0.39 -13.57 14.71
N ILE A 92 -0.11 -12.34 14.87
CA ILE A 92 -0.05 -11.63 16.16
C ILE A 92 -1.09 -12.24 17.11
N LEU A 93 -0.73 -12.37 18.38
CA LEU A 93 -1.60 -12.86 19.45
C LEU A 93 -2.18 -11.68 20.24
N PRO A 94 -3.27 -11.87 21.02
CA PRO A 94 -3.87 -10.79 21.82
C PRO A 94 -2.87 -10.04 22.70
N LEU A 95 -1.97 -10.77 23.39
CA LEU A 95 -0.91 -10.16 24.20
C LEU A 95 0.07 -9.32 23.38
N GLY A 96 0.32 -9.68 22.12
CA GLY A 96 1.13 -8.89 21.21
C GLY A 96 0.44 -7.60 20.79
N ILE A 97 -0.88 -7.65 20.57
CA ILE A 97 -1.70 -6.46 20.27
C ILE A 97 -1.71 -5.51 21.47
N GLU A 98 -1.89 -6.04 22.69
CA GLU A 98 -1.81 -5.24 23.93
C GLU A 98 -0.44 -4.59 24.10
N ALA A 99 0.63 -5.38 23.92
CA ALA A 99 2.00 -4.88 24.04
C ALA A 99 2.31 -3.77 23.05
N ILE A 100 1.94 -3.92 21.78
CA ILE A 100 2.19 -2.87 20.77
C ILE A 100 1.31 -1.64 21.00
N ASN A 101 0.05 -1.80 21.41
CA ASN A 101 -0.82 -0.66 21.73
C ASN A 101 -0.29 0.15 22.93
N SER A 102 0.18 -0.54 23.97
CA SER A 102 0.82 0.11 25.12
C SER A 102 2.12 0.81 24.70
N GLY A 103 2.92 0.15 23.86
CA GLY A 103 4.15 0.72 23.32
C GLY A 103 3.90 1.98 22.46
N ASP A 104 2.89 1.93 21.59
CA ASP A 104 2.47 3.07 20.76
C ASP A 104 1.96 4.23 21.64
N HIS A 105 1.26 3.94 22.75
CA HIS A 105 0.81 4.97 23.68
C HIS A 105 1.98 5.74 24.32
N GLU A 106 2.97 5.03 24.85
CA GLU A 106 4.15 5.66 25.45
C GLU A 106 5.02 6.38 24.39
N ALA A 107 5.16 5.80 23.20
CA ALA A 107 5.85 6.43 22.09
C ALA A 107 5.17 7.74 21.66
N ASN A 108 3.84 7.75 21.56
CA ASN A 108 3.07 8.96 21.24
C ASN A 108 3.22 10.03 22.32
N LYS A 109 3.22 9.66 23.60
CA LYS A 109 3.47 10.59 24.70
C LYS A 109 4.86 11.22 24.59
N PHE A 110 5.89 10.41 24.38
CA PHE A 110 7.27 10.89 24.18
C PHE A 110 7.39 11.84 22.98
N ILE A 111 6.77 11.50 21.84
CA ILE A 111 6.77 12.39 20.67
C ILE A 111 6.00 13.68 20.94
N ASN A 112 4.86 13.62 21.64
CA ASN A 112 4.09 14.81 22.01
C ASN A 112 4.86 15.75 22.95
N GLU A 113 5.66 15.21 23.87
CA GLU A 113 6.56 16.02 24.71
C GLU A 113 7.56 16.82 23.86
N ILE A 114 8.05 16.25 22.75
CA ILE A 114 8.93 16.94 21.80
C ILE A 114 8.15 17.98 20.99
N LEU A 115 7.00 17.61 20.43
CA LEU A 115 6.21 18.51 19.58
C LEU A 115 5.69 19.74 20.35
N ASN A 116 5.39 19.59 21.65
CA ASN A 116 4.98 20.70 22.52
C ASN A 116 6.09 21.72 22.79
N LEU A 117 7.34 21.47 22.37
CA LEU A 117 8.43 22.44 22.42
C LEU A 117 8.44 23.39 21.21
N GLY A 118 7.72 23.06 20.14
CA GLY A 118 7.48 23.91 18.98
C GLY A 118 6.04 24.41 18.93
N ASP A 119 5.70 25.10 17.84
CA ASP A 119 4.33 25.51 17.56
C ASP A 119 3.62 24.58 16.54
N SER A 120 2.41 24.94 16.15
CA SER A 120 1.63 24.17 15.17
C SER A 120 2.27 24.18 13.78
N GLU A 121 2.93 25.28 13.40
CA GLU A 121 3.60 25.40 12.10
C GLU A 121 4.84 24.49 12.06
N ASP A 122 5.62 24.46 13.14
CA ASP A 122 6.73 23.52 13.31
C ASP A 122 6.27 22.07 13.17
N THR A 123 5.16 21.72 13.82
CA THR A 123 4.58 20.37 13.77
C THR A 123 4.18 19.99 12.34
N GLU A 124 3.45 20.86 11.64
CA GLU A 124 3.04 20.64 10.25
C GLU A 124 4.25 20.51 9.32
N ASN A 125 5.27 21.35 9.50
CA ASN A 125 6.50 21.33 8.74
C ASN A 125 7.28 20.02 8.94
N ILE A 126 7.41 19.56 10.19
CA ILE A 126 8.08 18.29 10.52
C ILE A 126 7.32 17.12 9.87
N VAL A 127 6.00 17.06 10.05
CA VAL A 127 5.17 15.99 9.46
C VAL A 127 5.30 15.99 7.94
N GLY A 128 5.22 17.16 7.30
CA GLY A 128 5.37 17.30 5.85
C GLY A 128 6.75 16.84 5.37
N ALA A 129 7.82 17.28 6.03
CA ALA A 129 9.19 16.94 5.68
C ALA A 129 9.49 15.44 5.84
N PHE A 130 9.05 14.82 6.95
CA PHE A 130 9.22 13.38 7.17
C PHE A 130 8.45 12.56 6.15
N ARG A 131 7.19 12.93 5.85
CA ARG A 131 6.39 12.27 4.81
C ARG A 131 7.05 12.37 3.44
N LEU A 132 7.50 13.56 3.05
CA LEU A 132 8.19 13.77 1.77
C LEU A 132 9.48 12.94 1.69
N PHE A 133 10.32 12.98 2.73
CA PHE A 133 11.56 12.24 2.77
C PHE A 133 11.33 10.72 2.71
N ARG A 134 10.34 10.21 3.44
CA ARG A 134 9.90 8.80 3.40
C ARG A 134 9.50 8.38 1.98
N VAL A 135 8.67 9.18 1.31
CA VAL A 135 8.19 8.86 -0.05
C VAL A 135 9.33 8.89 -1.07
N LEU A 136 10.27 9.84 -0.97
CA LEU A 136 11.45 9.86 -1.83
C LEU A 136 12.36 8.65 -1.59
N ALA A 137 12.55 8.24 -0.34
CA ALA A 137 13.29 7.04 0.01
C ALA A 137 12.62 5.78 -0.53
N LEU A 138 11.29 5.66 -0.37
CA LEU A 138 10.48 4.58 -0.93
C LEU A 138 10.65 4.51 -2.45
N LYS A 139 10.47 5.64 -3.15
CA LYS A 139 10.62 5.75 -4.61
C LYS A 139 12.01 5.30 -5.08
N ASN A 140 13.06 5.73 -4.39
CA ASN A 140 14.44 5.32 -4.68
C ASN A 140 14.64 3.81 -4.49
N ASN A 141 14.06 3.22 -3.44
CA ASN A 141 14.17 1.79 -3.18
C ASN A 141 13.37 0.96 -4.20
N LEU A 142 12.16 1.38 -4.55
CA LEU A 142 11.34 0.71 -5.56
C LEU A 142 11.95 0.78 -6.96
N LYS A 143 12.68 1.86 -7.30
CA LYS A 143 13.45 1.92 -8.56
C LYS A 143 14.57 0.89 -8.63
N LYS A 144 15.13 0.50 -7.48
CA LYS A 144 16.22 -0.49 -7.39
C LYS A 144 15.70 -1.91 -7.29
N ASN A 145 14.59 -2.09 -6.58
CA ASN A 145 13.96 -3.37 -6.35
C ASN A 145 12.45 -3.19 -6.20
N ASP A 146 11.71 -3.55 -7.25
CA ASP A 146 10.26 -3.46 -7.30
C ASP A 146 9.55 -4.75 -6.83
N SER A 147 10.30 -5.78 -6.42
CA SER A 147 9.74 -7.02 -5.84
C SER A 147 9.00 -6.81 -4.51
N ARG A 148 9.17 -5.64 -3.90
CA ARG A 148 8.41 -5.19 -2.73
C ARG A 148 6.96 -4.81 -3.05
N ILE A 149 6.65 -4.59 -4.33
CA ILE A 149 5.30 -4.24 -4.77
C ILE A 149 4.49 -5.52 -4.88
N LEU A 150 3.57 -5.70 -3.94
CA LEU A 150 2.61 -6.79 -3.96
C LEU A 150 1.35 -6.32 -4.68
N ILE A 151 0.88 -7.11 -5.64
CA ILE A 151 -0.38 -6.89 -6.33
C ILE A 151 -1.31 -8.04 -5.94
N GLU A 152 -2.39 -7.72 -5.25
CA GLU A 152 -3.26 -8.72 -4.65
C GLU A 152 -4.70 -8.24 -4.53
N ARG A 153 -5.59 -9.18 -4.21
CA ARG A 153 -6.94 -8.86 -3.72
C ARG A 153 -6.82 -8.05 -2.44
N ILE A 154 -7.64 -7.02 -2.32
CA ILE A 154 -7.61 -6.24 -1.10
C ILE A 154 -8.07 -7.09 0.09
N SER A 155 -7.33 -7.04 1.19
CA SER A 155 -7.80 -7.58 2.47
C SER A 155 -8.69 -6.55 3.17
N GLU A 156 -9.59 -7.01 4.03
CA GLU A 156 -10.46 -6.15 4.84
C GLU A 156 -9.69 -5.04 5.58
N ASN A 157 -8.49 -5.36 6.08
CA ASN A 157 -7.60 -4.43 6.77
C ASN A 157 -7.14 -3.22 5.95
N TYR A 158 -7.31 -3.23 4.63
CA TYR A 158 -6.84 -2.17 3.73
C TYR A 158 -7.95 -1.47 2.95
N ILE A 159 -9.23 -1.88 3.13
CA ILE A 159 -10.35 -1.30 2.38
C ILE A 159 -10.42 0.21 2.60
N LYS A 160 -10.23 0.65 3.85
CA LYS A 160 -10.25 2.07 4.19
C LYS A 160 -9.17 2.85 3.47
N GLU A 161 -7.92 2.39 3.54
CA GLU A 161 -6.75 3.02 2.91
C GLU A 161 -6.86 3.05 1.38
N ALA A 162 -7.48 2.03 0.78
CA ALA A 162 -7.71 2.00 -0.65
C ALA A 162 -8.83 2.95 -1.10
N ILE A 163 -9.89 3.08 -0.30
CA ILE A 163 -10.93 4.11 -0.53
C ILE A 163 -10.31 5.49 -0.35
N GLU A 164 -9.51 5.72 0.69
CA GLU A 164 -8.80 6.99 0.91
C GLU A 164 -7.89 7.35 -0.28
N LEU A 165 -7.12 6.40 -0.82
CA LEU A 165 -6.32 6.61 -2.03
C LEU A 165 -7.19 6.93 -3.25
N ALA A 166 -8.30 6.21 -3.43
CA ALA A 166 -9.23 6.48 -4.52
C ALA A 166 -9.81 7.91 -4.38
N THR A 167 -10.29 8.28 -3.19
CA THR A 167 -10.83 9.61 -2.90
C THR A 167 -9.77 10.70 -3.12
N GLU A 168 -8.52 10.50 -2.70
CA GLU A 168 -7.45 11.47 -2.96
C GLU A 168 -7.29 11.71 -4.48
N VAL A 169 -7.30 10.65 -5.28
CA VAL A 169 -7.09 10.78 -6.74
C VAL A 169 -8.32 11.30 -7.46
N PHE A 170 -9.51 10.78 -7.18
CA PHE A 170 -10.73 11.16 -7.90
C PHE A 170 -11.30 12.50 -7.40
N THR A 171 -11.33 12.74 -6.10
CA THR A 171 -11.88 13.96 -5.52
C THR A 171 -10.87 15.10 -5.54
N ASN A 172 -9.69 14.91 -4.94
CA ASN A 172 -8.78 16.03 -4.74
C ASN A 172 -8.00 16.40 -6.01
N GLU A 173 -7.68 15.43 -6.88
CA GLU A 173 -6.96 15.72 -8.13
C GLU A 173 -7.90 15.95 -9.32
N GLN A 174 -9.01 15.22 -9.41
CA GLN A 174 -9.91 15.24 -10.58
C GLN A 174 -11.24 15.94 -10.33
N SER A 175 -11.44 16.53 -9.14
CA SER A 175 -12.64 17.30 -8.77
C SER A 175 -13.96 16.51 -8.88
N ILE A 176 -13.91 15.18 -8.80
CA ILE A 176 -15.10 14.32 -8.79
C ILE A 176 -15.68 14.32 -7.36
N PRO A 177 -16.98 14.53 -7.17
CA PRO A 177 -17.61 14.47 -5.85
C PRO A 177 -17.30 13.15 -5.12
N GLU A 178 -16.95 13.25 -3.83
CA GLU A 178 -16.55 12.09 -3.02
C GLU A 178 -17.63 11.01 -2.96
N GLU A 179 -18.91 11.40 -3.02
CA GLU A 179 -20.04 10.46 -2.97
C GLU A 179 -20.10 9.54 -4.21
N LEU A 180 -19.42 9.92 -5.30
CA LEU A 180 -19.36 9.15 -6.54
C LEU A 180 -18.16 8.20 -6.58
N VAL A 181 -17.20 8.31 -5.66
CA VAL A 181 -15.98 7.51 -5.68
C VAL A 181 -16.21 6.07 -5.22
N PRO A 182 -16.95 5.78 -4.13
CA PRO A 182 -17.25 4.40 -3.76
C PRO A 182 -18.10 3.69 -4.83
N VAL A 183 -17.84 2.40 -5.05
CA VAL A 183 -18.76 1.53 -5.80
C VAL A 183 -19.78 0.98 -4.81
N SER A 184 -21.06 0.99 -5.18
CA SER A 184 -22.14 0.47 -4.31
C SER A 184 -21.85 -0.97 -3.88
N GLU A 185 -21.92 -1.25 -2.57
CA GLU A 185 -21.72 -2.59 -2.01
C GLU A 185 -22.71 -3.63 -2.56
N ASN A 186 -23.90 -3.18 -3.01
CA ASN A 186 -24.90 -4.05 -3.64
C ASN A 186 -24.39 -4.69 -4.94
N LEU A 187 -23.43 -4.06 -5.62
CA LEU A 187 -22.80 -4.59 -6.83
C LEU A 187 -21.68 -5.60 -6.51
N LYS A 188 -21.39 -5.83 -5.22
CA LYS A 188 -20.33 -6.71 -4.71
C LYS A 188 -19.00 -6.47 -5.44
N PRO A 189 -18.50 -5.22 -5.42
CA PRO A 189 -17.30 -4.87 -6.14
C PRO A 189 -16.13 -5.68 -5.62
N ILE A 190 -15.30 -6.13 -6.55
CA ILE A 190 -14.09 -6.86 -6.24
C ILE A 190 -12.91 -5.91 -6.42
N TRP A 191 -12.07 -5.82 -5.40
CA TRP A 191 -11.00 -4.83 -5.31
C TRP A 191 -9.63 -5.51 -5.33
N TRP A 192 -8.67 -4.82 -5.93
CA TRP A 192 -7.25 -5.13 -5.87
C TRP A 192 -6.47 -3.90 -5.47
N CYS A 193 -5.32 -4.13 -4.87
CA CYS A 193 -4.38 -3.08 -4.54
C CYS A 193 -2.97 -3.42 -5.01
N ALA A 194 -2.19 -2.36 -5.26
CA ALA A 194 -0.75 -2.40 -5.21
C ALA A 194 -0.31 -1.93 -3.82
N ARG A 195 0.38 -2.80 -3.07
CA ARG A 195 0.82 -2.54 -1.69
C ARG A 195 2.34 -2.66 -1.58
N VAL A 196 2.95 -1.81 -0.76
CA VAL A 196 4.36 -1.94 -0.35
C VAL A 196 4.43 -1.81 1.16
N GLY A 197 4.76 -2.92 1.84
CA GLY A 197 4.65 -2.97 3.28
C GLY A 197 3.23 -2.66 3.73
N GLU A 198 3.05 -1.55 4.42
CA GLU A 198 1.76 -1.09 4.91
C GLU A 198 1.09 -0.02 4.03
N ASP A 199 1.78 0.49 2.99
CA ASP A 199 1.24 1.54 2.12
C ASP A 199 0.43 0.94 0.96
N ILE A 200 -0.81 1.38 0.79
CA ILE A 200 -1.55 1.22 -0.46
C ILE A 200 -1.10 2.29 -1.45
N ILE A 201 -0.47 1.86 -2.55
CA ILE A 201 0.13 2.75 -3.57
C ILE A 201 -0.61 2.71 -4.91
N GLY A 202 -1.59 1.82 -5.03
CA GLY A 202 -2.51 1.75 -6.16
C GLY A 202 -3.74 0.93 -5.81
N VAL A 203 -4.87 1.25 -6.42
CA VAL A 203 -6.15 0.58 -6.20
C VAL A 203 -6.91 0.45 -7.51
N VAL A 204 -7.67 -0.62 -7.65
CA VAL A 204 -8.65 -0.79 -8.73
C VAL A 204 -9.80 -1.69 -8.31
N SER A 205 -10.96 -1.49 -8.91
CA SER A 205 -12.13 -2.32 -8.69
C SER A 205 -12.76 -2.83 -9.99
N ALA A 206 -13.50 -3.91 -9.88
CA ALA A 206 -14.36 -4.43 -10.93
C ALA A 206 -15.70 -4.84 -10.33
N TRP A 207 -16.79 -4.63 -11.07
CA TRP A 207 -18.14 -4.94 -10.62
C TRP A 207 -19.03 -5.30 -11.81
N LYS A 208 -20.16 -5.95 -11.55
CA LYS A 208 -21.16 -6.26 -12.58
C LYS A 208 -22.37 -5.36 -12.41
N GLU A 209 -22.75 -4.64 -13.46
CA GLU A 209 -23.91 -3.75 -13.49
C GLU A 209 -24.65 -3.92 -14.83
N LYS A 210 -25.98 -4.07 -14.80
CA LYS A 210 -26.84 -4.22 -16.00
C LYS A 210 -26.28 -5.24 -17.02
N ASP A 211 -25.87 -6.41 -16.52
CA ASP A 211 -25.25 -7.50 -17.27
C ASP A 211 -23.89 -7.23 -17.94
N LYS A 212 -23.25 -6.10 -17.61
CA LYS A 212 -21.90 -5.78 -18.06
C LYS A 212 -20.93 -5.79 -16.91
N TRP A 213 -19.72 -6.28 -17.17
CA TRP A 213 -18.61 -6.15 -16.24
C TRP A 213 -17.90 -4.83 -16.47
N HIS A 214 -17.69 -4.09 -15.39
CA HIS A 214 -16.97 -2.83 -15.36
C HIS A 214 -15.63 -3.04 -14.66
N TRP A 215 -14.62 -2.28 -15.08
CA TRP A 215 -13.33 -2.17 -14.40
C TRP A 215 -12.97 -0.69 -14.29
N GLY A 216 -12.71 -0.22 -13.07
CA GLY A 216 -12.64 1.20 -12.78
C GLY A 216 -12.15 1.47 -11.36
N ARG A 217 -12.38 2.70 -10.87
CA ARG A 217 -11.75 3.22 -9.64
C ARG A 217 -10.24 2.98 -9.62
N PHE A 218 -9.64 3.06 -10.80
CA PHE A 218 -8.23 2.84 -11.04
C PHE A 218 -7.44 4.07 -10.64
N ALA A 219 -6.71 3.98 -9.54
CA ALA A 219 -5.92 5.07 -8.99
C ALA A 219 -4.53 4.58 -8.60
N VAL A 220 -3.53 5.45 -8.78
CA VAL A 220 -2.14 5.24 -8.35
C VAL A 220 -1.67 6.53 -7.68
N ASP A 221 -0.99 6.39 -6.54
CA ASP A 221 -0.40 7.51 -5.81
C ASP A 221 0.45 8.38 -6.76
N LYS A 222 0.08 9.66 -6.89
CA LYS A 222 0.74 10.62 -7.79
C LYS A 222 2.26 10.68 -7.59
N ARG A 223 2.73 10.49 -6.35
CA ARG A 223 4.14 10.58 -5.99
C ARG A 223 4.95 9.41 -6.57
N LEU A 224 4.28 8.29 -6.86
CA LEU A 224 4.85 7.04 -7.37
C LEU A 224 4.47 6.74 -8.84
N ARG A 225 3.74 7.63 -9.52
CA ARG A 225 3.46 7.52 -10.96
C ARG A 225 4.76 7.48 -11.79
N GLY A 226 4.68 6.84 -12.96
CA GLY A 226 5.82 6.63 -13.86
C GLY A 226 6.72 5.43 -13.52
N MET A 227 6.35 4.63 -12.51
CA MET A 227 7.10 3.44 -12.08
C MET A 227 6.50 2.11 -12.58
N GLY A 228 5.49 2.15 -13.46
CA GLY A 228 4.82 0.95 -13.98
C GLY A 228 3.84 0.27 -13.01
N ILE A 229 3.63 0.82 -11.80
CA ILE A 229 2.69 0.27 -10.79
C ILE A 229 1.29 0.07 -11.38
N GLY A 230 0.75 1.10 -12.04
CA GLY A 230 -0.58 1.03 -12.65
C GLY A 230 -0.70 -0.07 -13.71
N GLN A 231 0.33 -0.24 -14.54
CA GLN A 231 0.33 -1.30 -15.55
C GLN A 231 0.36 -2.70 -14.92
N LYS A 232 1.17 -2.91 -13.86
CA LYS A 232 1.19 -4.18 -13.11
C LYS A 232 -0.16 -4.47 -12.47
N LEU A 233 -0.75 -3.48 -11.82
CA LEU A 233 -2.06 -3.58 -11.18
C LEU A 233 -3.16 -3.92 -12.21
N ALA A 234 -3.15 -3.26 -13.36
CA ALA A 234 -4.08 -3.54 -14.44
C ALA A 234 -3.91 -4.97 -14.97
N ILE A 235 -2.68 -5.41 -15.25
CA ILE A 235 -2.44 -6.76 -15.77
C ILE A 235 -2.97 -7.84 -14.80
N VAL A 236 -2.64 -7.73 -13.51
CA VAL A 236 -3.06 -8.75 -12.53
C VAL A 236 -4.58 -8.75 -12.34
N SER A 237 -5.19 -7.58 -12.13
CA SER A 237 -6.64 -7.48 -11.89
C SER A 237 -7.46 -7.90 -13.11
N LEU A 238 -7.09 -7.46 -14.32
CA LEU A 238 -7.77 -7.85 -15.57
C LEU A 238 -7.61 -9.34 -15.85
N LYS A 239 -6.40 -9.91 -15.67
CA LYS A 239 -6.16 -11.35 -15.85
C LYS A 239 -7.05 -12.18 -14.93
N GLU A 240 -7.18 -11.77 -13.66
CA GLU A 240 -8.07 -12.47 -12.73
C GLU A 240 -9.54 -12.33 -13.13
N ILE A 241 -10.00 -11.13 -13.50
CA ILE A 241 -11.39 -10.95 -13.96
C ILE A 241 -11.71 -11.79 -15.18
N PHE A 242 -10.82 -11.78 -16.17
CA PHE A 242 -11.04 -12.53 -17.40
C PHE A 242 -11.02 -14.04 -17.19
N ASN A 243 -10.21 -14.54 -16.26
CA ASN A 243 -10.15 -15.97 -15.98
C ASN A 243 -11.37 -16.47 -15.19
N SER A 244 -11.95 -15.63 -14.35
CA SER A 244 -12.92 -16.08 -13.35
C SER A 244 -14.36 -15.61 -13.61
N TYR A 245 -14.59 -14.57 -14.40
CA TYR A 245 -15.89 -13.89 -14.41
C TYR A 245 -16.47 -13.52 -15.78
N THR A 246 -15.63 -13.17 -16.78
CA THR A 246 -16.13 -12.63 -18.05
C THR A 246 -15.11 -12.76 -19.17
N ASP A 247 -15.55 -12.67 -20.43
CA ASP A 247 -14.67 -12.56 -21.60
C ASP A 247 -14.60 -11.12 -22.14
N GLU A 248 -15.43 -10.20 -21.62
CA GLU A 248 -15.47 -8.79 -22.00
C GLU A 248 -15.65 -7.88 -20.78
N ILE A 249 -14.97 -6.73 -20.80
CA ILE A 249 -15.02 -5.70 -19.77
C ILE A 249 -15.25 -4.33 -20.42
N TYR A 250 -16.21 -3.58 -19.90
CA TYR A 250 -16.50 -2.20 -20.24
C TYR A 250 -15.74 -1.25 -19.31
N ILE A 251 -15.11 -0.22 -19.86
CA ILE A 251 -14.29 0.73 -19.11
C ILE A 251 -14.56 2.14 -19.62
N GLU A 252 -14.75 3.09 -18.71
CA GLU A 252 -14.72 4.53 -19.00
C GLU A 252 -13.37 5.07 -18.55
N ALA A 253 -12.50 5.32 -19.51
CA ALA A 253 -11.09 5.61 -19.25
C ALA A 253 -10.75 7.06 -19.57
N ARG A 254 -10.13 7.76 -18.61
CA ARG A 254 -9.36 8.98 -18.91
C ARG A 254 -8.18 8.66 -19.82
N ASP A 255 -7.68 9.66 -20.54
CA ASP A 255 -6.63 9.50 -21.57
C ASP A 255 -5.40 8.72 -21.10
N ALA A 256 -4.93 8.95 -19.87
CA ALA A 256 -3.78 8.21 -19.32
C ALA A 256 -4.05 6.71 -19.21
N THR A 257 -5.25 6.34 -18.74
CA THR A 257 -5.69 4.94 -18.62
C THR A 257 -5.98 4.35 -20.00
N LEU A 258 -6.60 5.11 -20.89
CA LEU A 258 -6.85 4.70 -22.27
C LEU A 258 -5.54 4.36 -22.99
N ASN A 259 -4.57 5.27 -22.96
CA ASN A 259 -3.25 5.07 -23.57
C ASN A 259 -2.52 3.83 -23.03
N MET A 260 -2.70 3.52 -21.74
CA MET A 260 -2.19 2.29 -21.15
C MET A 260 -2.92 1.06 -21.70
N LEU A 261 -4.25 1.09 -21.76
CA LEU A 261 -5.09 -0.05 -22.15
C LEU A 261 -5.08 -0.32 -23.66
N MET A 262 -4.78 0.68 -24.50
CA MET A 262 -4.59 0.51 -25.94
C MET A 262 -3.49 -0.50 -26.29
N LYS A 263 -2.52 -0.72 -25.38
CA LYS A 263 -1.49 -1.77 -25.53
C LYS A 263 -2.07 -3.19 -25.54
N PHE A 264 -3.28 -3.36 -25.01
CA PHE A 264 -4.04 -4.61 -24.99
C PHE A 264 -5.14 -4.67 -26.06
N GLU A 265 -5.06 -3.80 -27.07
CA GLU A 265 -6.00 -3.75 -28.21
C GLU A 265 -7.48 -3.63 -27.79
N CYS A 266 -7.77 -2.77 -26.81
CA CYS A 266 -9.14 -2.39 -26.50
C CYS A 266 -9.80 -1.66 -27.68
N LYS A 267 -11.12 -1.75 -27.79
CA LYS A 267 -11.92 -1.07 -28.81
C LYS A 267 -12.61 0.14 -28.20
N VAL A 268 -12.45 1.31 -28.81
CA VAL A 268 -13.27 2.49 -28.52
C VAL A 268 -14.67 2.27 -29.08
N ILE A 269 -15.70 2.47 -28.26
CA ILE A 269 -17.09 2.15 -28.62
C ILE A 269 -18.03 3.36 -28.58
N GLY A 270 -17.51 4.54 -28.28
CA GLY A 270 -18.25 5.79 -28.24
C GLY A 270 -17.29 6.98 -28.30
N GLU A 271 -17.85 8.18 -28.40
CA GLU A 271 -17.07 9.42 -28.36
C GLU A 271 -16.60 9.70 -26.93
N ALA A 272 -15.54 10.51 -26.81
CA ALA A 272 -15.08 10.98 -25.53
C ALA A 272 -16.07 12.02 -24.99
N GLU A 273 -16.49 11.86 -23.73
CA GLU A 273 -17.40 12.78 -23.05
C GLU A 273 -16.65 13.54 -21.96
N ASP A 274 -16.96 14.83 -21.77
CA ASP A 274 -16.39 15.60 -20.66
C ASP A 274 -16.94 15.07 -19.33
N PHE A 275 -16.02 14.71 -18.43
CA PHE A 275 -16.36 14.23 -17.11
C PHE A 275 -15.50 14.95 -16.07
N TYR A 276 -16.09 16.02 -15.52
CA TYR A 276 -15.45 16.92 -14.56
C TYR A 276 -14.15 17.57 -15.11
N GLY A 277 -14.23 18.11 -16.33
CA GLY A 277 -13.17 18.93 -16.92
C GLY A 277 -12.05 18.16 -17.62
N GLU A 278 -12.08 16.83 -17.62
CA GLU A 278 -11.29 16.06 -18.58
C GLU A 278 -12.09 14.88 -19.17
N PRO A 279 -11.76 14.45 -20.39
CA PRO A 279 -12.55 13.47 -21.12
C PRO A 279 -12.43 12.06 -20.54
N VAL A 280 -13.53 11.31 -20.61
CA VAL A 280 -13.56 9.86 -20.45
C VAL A 280 -14.03 9.22 -21.76
N THR A 281 -13.29 8.21 -22.21
CA THR A 281 -13.61 7.47 -23.43
C THR A 281 -14.13 6.08 -23.08
N PRO A 282 -15.33 5.70 -23.56
CA PRO A 282 -15.86 4.36 -23.35
C PRO A 282 -15.16 3.34 -24.26
N ILE A 283 -14.64 2.28 -23.65
CA ILE A 283 -13.94 1.20 -24.34
C ILE A 283 -14.44 -0.18 -23.90
N ILE A 284 -14.26 -1.16 -24.78
CA ILE A 284 -14.38 -2.58 -24.45
C ILE A 284 -13.01 -3.24 -24.59
N LEU A 285 -12.61 -3.97 -23.55
CA LEU A 285 -11.46 -4.86 -23.59
C LEU A 285 -11.95 -6.31 -23.58
N SER A 286 -11.47 -7.12 -24.54
CA SER A 286 -11.79 -8.54 -24.61
C SER A 286 -10.65 -9.40 -24.05
N LYS A 287 -11.00 -10.55 -23.49
CA LYS A 287 -10.06 -11.53 -22.96
C LYS A 287 -9.05 -11.99 -24.00
N ASN A 288 -9.49 -12.27 -25.23
CA ASN A 288 -8.60 -12.74 -26.29
C ASN A 288 -7.52 -11.71 -26.60
N ASN A 289 -7.91 -10.44 -26.80
CA ASN A 289 -6.97 -9.36 -27.08
C ASN A 289 -5.99 -9.15 -25.92
N PHE A 290 -6.50 -9.14 -24.69
CA PHE A 290 -5.69 -8.98 -23.49
C PHE A 290 -4.67 -10.13 -23.32
N MET A 291 -5.13 -11.39 -23.38
CA MET A 291 -4.28 -12.56 -23.16
C MET A 291 -3.20 -12.71 -24.23
N ASN A 292 -3.48 -12.34 -25.48
CA ASN A 292 -2.49 -12.34 -26.57
C ASN A 292 -1.34 -11.35 -26.34
N ARG A 293 -1.58 -10.28 -25.58
CA ARG A 293 -0.60 -9.21 -25.29
C ARG A 293 0.09 -9.35 -23.93
N CYS A 294 -0.39 -10.26 -23.08
CA CYS A 294 0.16 -10.54 -21.75
C CYS A 294 1.03 -11.80 -21.68
N ASN A 295 1.08 -12.60 -22.75
CA ASN A 295 1.97 -13.76 -22.88
C ASN A 295 3.36 -13.38 -23.39
#